data_AF-A0A8H6BZQ0-F1
#
_entry.id   AF-A0A8H6BZQ0-F1
#
_cell.length_a   1.000
_cell.length_b   1.000
_cell.length_c   1.000
_cell.angle_alpha   90.00
_cell.angle_beta   90.00
_cell.angle_gamma   90.00
#
_symmetry.space_group_name_H-M   'P 1'
#
loop_
_entity.id
_entity.type
_entity.pdbx_description
1 polymer ?
#
loop_
_entity_poly.entity_id
_entity_poly.type
_entity_poly.pdbx_seq_one_letter_code
_entity_poly.pdbx_strand_id
1 'polypeptide(L)'
;MSNEYILVTGGAGYIGSHTVIELISNGYKVVIVDNLSNSSYDAVARIEFIVKQHVPFYDVDIRNYEQLNKVFQDYKISGVIHFAALKAVGESTKIPLAYYDNNVSGTVNLLEVCKANDVKTIVFSSSATVYGDVTRFGDNSMIPIPEHCPMDPTNPYGRTKFIIESILKDIYNSDDAWKVAILRYFNPIGAHPSGLLGEDPLGSQITYYLIWLKCYSRDGTPIRDYIHVVDLAKGHIAALAYLKNLQSKGLYREWNLGTGKGSTVFEVYHAFSKVVGRELPHEVVGRRAGDVLDLTAKPDRANKELQWKTELAIDDACKDLWKWTTENPFGFNIENYSWKEFDGFNNRLHSFVAGDLKVNLANRAYNNAEDFKSETNPFFGTTVGRYANRISNGEFKLNGKVYKLTKNEGANNLHGGANGFDKQDFFGPVVKSRDGKFFVDFLLVDKDGNDGFPGELEAIVHYTIDDSSVEIEYECQLLSGEATIVNMTNHSYFNVSNSDTIEGTEVKLITDKMLEVDSQLLPTGKFIENEKAASPIVLNENDVFDNCFIVDEECGIDTRDKPLKQVFEATTFQFYTGDGVNTKGFGKRCGFCVEPSRFINAINHKEWSNQVILKKGDVYGSKIKYEFQ
;
A
#
# COMPACT_ATOMS: atom_id res chain seq x y z
N MET A 1 -8.50 23.57 3.79
CA MET A 1 -7.18 22.90 3.78
C MET A 1 -6.35 23.53 2.68
N SER A 2 -5.03 23.66 2.83
CA SER A 2 -4.17 24.20 1.76
C SER A 2 -4.11 23.22 0.59
N ASN A 3 -4.28 23.70 -0.65
CA ASN A 3 -4.14 22.85 -1.85
C ASN A 3 -2.66 22.73 -2.27
N GLU A 4 -1.80 22.49 -1.30
CA GLU A 4 -0.34 22.52 -1.40
C GLU A 4 0.23 21.18 -0.97
N TYR A 5 1.25 20.75 -1.69
CA TYR A 5 1.89 19.45 -1.51
C TYR A 5 3.27 19.59 -0.88
N ILE A 6 3.70 18.53 -0.21
CA ILE A 6 5.09 18.30 0.21
C ILE A 6 5.69 17.29 -0.75
N LEU A 7 6.78 17.66 -1.41
CA LEU A 7 7.53 16.73 -2.26
C LEU A 7 8.44 15.87 -1.39
N VAL A 8 8.38 14.56 -1.52
CA VAL A 8 9.25 13.62 -0.80
C VAL A 8 10.10 12.86 -1.82
N THR A 9 11.34 13.33 -2.01
CA THR A 9 12.30 12.62 -2.88
C THR A 9 12.90 11.44 -2.12
N GLY A 10 13.01 10.26 -2.71
CA GLY A 10 13.41 9.03 -2.02
C GLY A 10 12.28 8.45 -1.15
N GLY A 11 11.02 8.76 -1.50
CA GLY A 11 9.84 8.42 -0.71
C GLY A 11 9.41 6.96 -0.76
N ALA A 12 9.91 6.16 -1.72
CA ALA A 12 9.73 4.71 -1.73
C ALA A 12 10.80 3.98 -0.87
N GLY A 13 11.88 4.68 -0.49
CA GLY A 13 12.90 4.16 0.42
C GLY A 13 12.44 4.03 1.88
N TYR A 14 13.24 3.33 2.69
CA TYR A 14 12.91 2.98 4.09
C TYR A 14 12.41 4.15 4.96
N ILE A 15 13.21 5.20 5.18
CA ILE A 15 12.81 6.32 6.06
C ILE A 15 11.78 7.21 5.37
N GLY A 16 11.88 7.36 4.04
CA GLY A 16 10.97 8.16 3.23
C GLY A 16 9.53 7.67 3.34
N SER A 17 9.31 6.39 3.11
CA SER A 17 7.99 5.75 3.13
C SER A 17 7.27 5.88 4.48
N HIS A 18 8.00 5.70 5.60
CA HIS A 18 7.45 5.94 6.95
C HIS A 18 7.11 7.41 7.16
N THR A 19 7.92 8.34 6.62
CA THR A 19 7.66 9.78 6.69
C THR A 19 6.46 10.21 5.84
N VAL A 20 6.20 9.55 4.71
CA VAL A 20 4.98 9.78 3.91
C VAL A 20 3.73 9.40 4.70
N ILE A 21 3.74 8.25 5.40
CA ILE A 21 2.62 7.84 6.27
C ILE A 21 2.35 8.89 7.36
N GLU A 22 3.39 9.35 8.06
CA GLU A 22 3.25 10.38 9.09
C GLU A 22 2.78 11.73 8.52
N LEU A 23 3.26 12.14 7.33
CA LEU A 23 2.80 13.36 6.65
C LEU A 23 1.30 13.29 6.36
N ILE A 24 0.84 12.21 5.74
CA ILE A 24 -0.57 12.04 5.36
C ILE A 24 -1.46 11.95 6.62
N SER A 25 -1.02 11.21 7.64
CA SER A 25 -1.73 11.08 8.92
C SER A 25 -1.86 12.43 9.66
N ASN A 26 -0.93 13.36 9.43
CA ASN A 26 -0.97 14.73 9.93
C ASN A 26 -1.64 15.73 8.95
N GLY A 27 -2.35 15.25 7.92
CA GLY A 27 -3.15 16.06 7.00
C GLY A 27 -2.36 16.80 5.91
N TYR A 28 -1.09 16.45 5.68
CA TYR A 28 -0.33 16.95 4.54
C TYR A 28 -0.67 16.18 3.27
N LYS A 29 -0.74 16.89 2.14
CA LYS A 29 -0.72 16.25 0.81
C LYS A 29 0.73 15.97 0.42
N VAL A 30 0.99 14.83 -0.21
CA VAL A 30 2.35 14.38 -0.56
C VAL A 30 2.44 14.03 -2.04
N VAL A 31 3.59 14.30 -2.65
CA VAL A 31 4.03 13.72 -3.93
C VAL A 31 5.35 13.01 -3.69
N ILE A 32 5.48 11.76 -4.13
CA ILE A 32 6.73 11.01 -4.08
C ILE A 32 7.48 11.16 -5.41
N VAL A 33 8.78 11.43 -5.33
CA VAL A 33 9.73 11.24 -6.43
C VAL A 33 10.75 10.21 -5.96
N ASP A 34 10.98 9.16 -6.74
CA ASP A 34 12.01 8.15 -6.47
C ASP A 34 12.50 7.63 -7.82
N ASN A 35 13.71 7.05 -7.89
CA ASN A 35 14.20 6.39 -9.12
C ASN A 35 14.31 4.86 -8.94
N LEU A 36 13.75 4.36 -7.84
CA LEU A 36 13.70 2.95 -7.45
C LEU A 36 15.06 2.25 -7.36
N SER A 37 16.18 3.00 -7.31
CA SER A 37 17.53 2.42 -7.36
C SER A 37 17.90 1.57 -6.13
N ASN A 38 17.14 1.71 -5.02
CA ASN A 38 17.28 0.93 -3.79
C ASN A 38 15.91 0.85 -3.06
N SER A 39 14.83 0.65 -3.81
CA SER A 39 13.44 0.61 -3.33
C SER A 39 12.55 -0.13 -4.34
N SER A 40 11.33 -0.50 -3.95
CA SER A 40 10.29 -0.99 -4.87
C SER A 40 9.08 -0.06 -4.81
N TYR A 41 8.36 0.09 -5.93
CA TYR A 41 7.04 0.72 -5.93
C TYR A 41 6.04 -0.01 -5.02
N ASP A 42 6.26 -1.29 -4.70
CA ASP A 42 5.44 -2.02 -3.72
C ASP A 42 5.44 -1.35 -2.33
N ALA A 43 6.51 -0.61 -1.96
CA ALA A 43 6.50 0.23 -0.77
C ALA A 43 5.45 1.35 -0.86
N VAL A 44 5.29 1.97 -2.04
CA VAL A 44 4.30 3.03 -2.28
C VAL A 44 2.88 2.45 -2.29
N ALA A 45 2.66 1.35 -3.00
CA ALA A 45 1.37 0.65 -3.00
C ALA A 45 0.90 0.27 -1.58
N ARG A 46 1.84 -0.10 -0.69
CA ARG A 46 1.54 -0.36 0.72
C ARG A 46 1.40 0.89 1.59
N ILE A 47 2.04 2.01 1.24
CA ILE A 47 1.70 3.31 1.85
C ILE A 47 0.24 3.63 1.56
N GLU A 48 -0.20 3.57 0.30
CA GLU A 48 -1.59 3.84 -0.09
C GLU A 48 -2.59 2.95 0.65
N PHE A 49 -2.26 1.65 0.81
CA PHE A 49 -3.05 0.71 1.60
C PHE A 49 -3.14 1.12 3.08
N ILE A 50 -2.03 1.56 3.70
CA ILE A 50 -1.99 2.00 5.11
C ILE A 50 -2.76 3.31 5.30
N VAL A 51 -2.57 4.29 4.42
CA VAL A 51 -3.17 5.64 4.55
C VAL A 51 -4.57 5.74 3.94
N LYS A 52 -5.01 4.70 3.23
CA LYS A 52 -6.34 4.55 2.63
C LYS A 52 -6.68 5.65 1.60
N GLN A 53 -5.67 6.11 0.87
CA GLN A 53 -5.79 7.11 -0.20
C GLN A 53 -4.64 6.99 -1.21
N HIS A 54 -4.88 7.46 -2.44
CA HIS A 54 -3.85 7.55 -3.47
C HIS A 54 -2.72 8.51 -3.07
N VAL A 55 -1.47 8.15 -3.40
CA VAL A 55 -0.28 8.97 -3.23
C VAL A 55 0.42 9.13 -4.58
N PRO A 56 0.40 10.33 -5.19
CA PRO A 56 1.09 10.60 -6.45
C PRO A 56 2.56 10.19 -6.41
N PHE A 57 2.98 9.42 -7.41
CA PHE A 57 4.32 8.87 -7.54
C PHE A 57 4.91 9.18 -8.92
N TYR A 58 6.19 9.51 -8.94
CA TYR A 58 6.97 9.75 -10.14
C TYR A 58 8.28 8.97 -10.08
N ASP A 59 8.47 8.05 -11.03
CA ASP A 59 9.76 7.39 -11.29
C ASP A 59 10.67 8.38 -12.04
N VAL A 60 11.43 9.17 -11.28
CA VAL A 60 12.25 10.28 -11.77
C VAL A 60 13.55 10.35 -10.98
N ASP A 61 14.67 10.27 -11.71
CA ASP A 61 15.98 10.59 -11.16
C ASP A 61 16.08 12.10 -10.89
N ILE A 62 16.43 12.47 -9.66
CA ILE A 62 16.53 13.88 -9.24
C ILE A 62 17.61 14.68 -9.98
N ARG A 63 18.50 14.04 -10.76
CA ARG A 63 19.45 14.70 -11.68
C ARG A 63 18.81 15.11 -13.01
N ASN A 64 17.62 14.62 -13.33
CA ASN A 64 16.89 14.98 -14.54
C ASN A 64 16.06 16.26 -14.30
N TYR A 65 16.65 17.42 -14.63
CA TYR A 65 16.01 18.73 -14.48
C TYR A 65 14.60 18.79 -15.06
N GLU A 66 14.40 18.39 -16.33
CA GLU A 66 13.13 18.57 -17.03
C GLU A 66 12.00 17.72 -16.43
N GLN A 67 12.28 16.45 -16.13
CA GLN A 67 11.29 15.57 -15.49
C GLN A 67 10.97 16.02 -14.07
N LEU A 68 11.98 16.40 -13.27
CA LEU A 68 11.77 16.89 -11.92
C LEU A 68 10.99 18.22 -11.91
N ASN A 69 11.33 19.15 -12.80
CA ASN A 69 10.65 20.44 -12.97
C ASN A 69 9.19 20.25 -13.38
N LYS A 70 8.88 19.25 -14.22
CA LYS A 70 7.50 18.89 -14.55
C LYS A 70 6.68 18.52 -13.32
N VAL A 71 7.23 17.82 -12.32
CA VAL A 71 6.52 17.52 -11.06
C VAL A 71 6.10 18.79 -10.31
N PHE A 72 6.95 19.83 -10.30
CA PHE A 72 6.65 21.13 -9.68
C PHE A 72 5.63 21.96 -10.48
N GLN A 73 5.43 21.65 -11.77
CA GLN A 73 4.40 22.27 -12.62
C GLN A 73 3.05 21.54 -12.48
N ASP A 74 3.07 20.21 -12.40
CA ASP A 74 1.90 19.36 -12.22
C ASP A 74 1.29 19.54 -10.80
N TYR A 75 2.12 19.82 -9.78
CA TYR A 75 1.70 20.00 -8.39
C TYR A 75 2.22 21.29 -7.75
N LYS A 76 1.35 22.00 -7.02
CA LYS A 76 1.76 23.16 -6.20
C LYS A 76 2.55 22.69 -4.97
N ILE A 77 3.85 22.51 -5.13
CA ILE A 77 4.78 22.17 -4.04
C ILE A 77 4.97 23.40 -3.12
N SER A 78 4.96 23.17 -1.80
CA SER A 78 5.19 24.19 -0.76
C SER A 78 6.48 23.96 0.04
N GLY A 79 7.02 22.76 -0.03
CA GLY A 79 8.30 22.39 0.57
C GLY A 79 8.71 20.98 0.18
N VAL A 80 9.98 20.66 0.39
CA VAL A 80 10.59 19.38 0.03
C VAL A 80 11.14 18.67 1.27
N ILE A 81 10.95 17.36 1.38
CA ILE A 81 11.72 16.50 2.27
C ILE A 81 12.63 15.62 1.42
N HIS A 82 13.93 15.79 1.59
CA HIS A 82 14.94 15.24 0.69
C HIS A 82 15.64 14.02 1.33
N PHE A 83 15.20 12.81 0.98
CA PHE A 83 15.84 11.53 1.36
C PHE A 83 16.76 10.95 0.27
N ALA A 84 16.42 11.16 -1.01
CA ALA A 84 17.08 10.54 -2.16
C ALA A 84 18.62 10.70 -2.13
N ALA A 85 19.32 9.59 -1.86
CA ALA A 85 20.76 9.49 -1.81
C ALA A 85 21.21 8.02 -1.78
N LEU A 86 22.36 7.70 -2.41
CA LEU A 86 23.09 6.47 -2.12
C LEU A 86 23.65 6.54 -0.69
N LYS A 87 23.46 5.47 0.09
CA LYS A 87 23.69 5.48 1.56
C LYS A 87 24.70 4.46 2.11
N ALA A 88 25.20 3.54 1.31
CA ALA A 88 26.04 2.44 1.81
C ALA A 88 27.51 2.88 2.00
N VAL A 89 27.89 3.19 3.24
CA VAL A 89 29.24 3.66 3.62
C VAL A 89 30.38 2.83 2.99
N GLY A 90 30.32 1.50 3.10
CA GLY A 90 31.37 0.59 2.58
C GLY A 90 31.36 0.36 1.07
N GLU A 91 30.32 0.83 0.37
CA GLU A 91 30.29 0.91 -1.09
C GLU A 91 30.81 2.28 -1.55
N SER A 92 30.48 3.36 -0.83
CA SER A 92 30.95 4.72 -1.13
C SER A 92 32.48 4.83 -1.21
N THR A 93 33.21 4.00 -0.47
CA THR A 93 34.68 3.90 -0.53
C THR A 93 35.20 3.20 -1.79
N LYS A 94 34.35 2.44 -2.50
CA LYS A 94 34.67 1.71 -3.74
C LYS A 94 34.28 2.50 -4.99
N ILE A 95 33.11 3.16 -4.97
CA ILE A 95 32.57 3.96 -6.08
C ILE A 95 32.30 5.42 -5.68
N PRO A 96 33.29 6.17 -5.16
CA PRO A 96 33.08 7.51 -4.60
C PRO A 96 32.49 8.51 -5.60
N LEU A 97 32.86 8.43 -6.88
CA LEU A 97 32.35 9.35 -7.91
C LEU A 97 30.83 9.20 -8.12
N ALA A 98 30.30 7.98 -8.09
CA ALA A 98 28.86 7.74 -8.19
C ALA A 98 28.10 8.32 -6.98
N TYR A 99 28.69 8.26 -5.79
CA TYR A 99 28.12 8.88 -4.59
C TYR A 99 28.12 10.41 -4.68
N TYR A 100 29.23 11.03 -5.13
CA TYR A 100 29.26 12.48 -5.32
C TYR A 100 28.27 12.93 -6.41
N ASP A 101 28.20 12.24 -7.55
CA ASP A 101 27.28 12.62 -8.62
C ASP A 101 25.82 12.46 -8.20
N ASN A 102 25.43 11.26 -7.71
CA ASN A 102 24.05 11.01 -7.30
C ASN A 102 23.61 11.96 -6.18
N ASN A 103 24.41 12.09 -5.12
CA ASN A 103 23.99 12.82 -3.93
C ASN A 103 24.18 14.34 -4.10
N VAL A 104 25.33 14.81 -4.59
CA VAL A 104 25.63 16.24 -4.67
C VAL A 104 25.02 16.85 -5.93
N SER A 105 25.27 16.31 -7.13
CA SER A 105 24.68 16.85 -8.37
C SER A 105 23.14 16.77 -8.33
N GLY A 106 22.60 15.65 -7.82
CA GLY A 106 21.16 15.49 -7.61
C GLY A 106 20.55 16.52 -6.66
N THR A 107 21.21 16.82 -5.54
CA THR A 107 20.73 17.89 -4.62
C THR A 107 20.81 19.27 -5.28
N VAL A 108 21.89 19.57 -6.02
CA VAL A 108 22.04 20.86 -6.74
C VAL A 108 20.91 21.03 -7.75
N ASN A 109 20.64 20.03 -8.59
CA ASN A 109 19.56 20.06 -9.57
C ASN A 109 18.18 20.24 -8.92
N LEU A 110 17.90 19.52 -7.82
CA LEU A 110 16.69 19.71 -7.02
C LEU A 110 16.54 21.15 -6.50
N LEU A 111 17.64 21.77 -6.04
CA LEU A 111 17.63 23.14 -5.53
C LEU A 111 17.46 24.18 -6.65
N GLU A 112 17.96 23.92 -7.84
CA GLU A 112 17.71 24.74 -9.03
C GLU A 112 16.23 24.67 -9.46
N VAL A 113 15.63 23.48 -9.49
CA VAL A 113 14.19 23.31 -9.75
C VAL A 113 13.34 24.00 -8.66
N CYS A 114 13.70 23.85 -7.39
CA CYS A 114 13.04 24.54 -6.28
C CYS A 114 13.07 26.06 -6.48
N LYS A 115 14.24 26.62 -6.84
CA LYS A 115 14.42 28.05 -7.13
C LYS A 115 13.60 28.51 -8.34
N ALA A 116 13.53 27.70 -9.40
CA ALA A 116 12.74 28.01 -10.60
C ALA A 116 11.23 28.09 -10.33
N ASN A 117 10.74 27.39 -9.30
CA ASN A 117 9.34 27.32 -8.91
C ASN A 117 9.02 28.05 -7.58
N ASP A 118 9.94 28.91 -7.10
CA ASP A 118 9.84 29.67 -5.83
C ASP A 118 9.58 28.82 -4.56
N VAL A 119 10.01 27.57 -4.56
CA VAL A 119 9.92 26.66 -3.40
C VAL A 119 11.16 26.82 -2.54
N LYS A 120 11.04 27.55 -1.44
CA LYS A 120 12.18 27.86 -0.54
C LYS A 120 12.21 27.09 0.78
N THR A 121 11.37 26.06 0.95
CA THR A 121 11.33 25.23 2.17
C THR A 121 11.91 23.85 1.90
N ILE A 122 12.94 23.45 2.64
CA ILE A 122 13.56 22.12 2.52
C ILE A 122 13.94 21.53 3.88
N VAL A 123 13.59 20.25 4.06
CA VAL A 123 14.04 19.38 5.15
C VAL A 123 15.01 18.36 4.57
N PHE A 124 16.29 18.43 4.96
CA PHE A 124 17.34 17.59 4.40
C PHE A 124 17.74 16.43 5.31
N SER A 125 17.82 15.24 4.72
CA SER A 125 18.35 14.04 5.35
C SER A 125 19.86 14.03 5.43
N SER A 126 20.40 14.60 6.50
CA SER A 126 21.80 14.45 6.89
C SER A 126 21.99 13.20 7.77
N SER A 127 23.19 13.04 8.33
CA SER A 127 23.60 11.86 9.08
C SER A 127 24.67 12.21 10.10
N ALA A 128 24.65 11.56 11.26
CA ALA A 128 25.71 11.66 12.26
C ALA A 128 27.11 11.28 11.73
N THR A 129 27.21 10.63 10.56
CA THR A 129 28.49 10.42 9.84
C THR A 129 29.25 11.71 9.50
N VAL A 130 28.58 12.89 9.48
CA VAL A 130 29.28 14.18 9.31
C VAL A 130 30.20 14.53 10.48
N TYR A 131 29.95 14.01 11.69
CA TYR A 131 30.77 14.28 12.88
C TYR A 131 32.12 13.55 12.87
N GLY A 132 32.26 12.48 12.08
CA GLY A 132 33.45 11.64 12.07
C GLY A 132 33.67 10.89 13.38
N ASP A 133 34.94 10.60 13.70
CA ASP A 133 35.30 10.01 14.99
C ASP A 133 35.41 11.11 16.06
N VAL A 134 34.39 11.25 16.90
CA VAL A 134 34.35 12.26 17.98
C VAL A 134 35.29 11.96 19.15
N THR A 135 35.88 10.76 19.22
CA THR A 135 36.90 10.46 20.25
C THR A 135 38.19 11.28 20.07
N ARG A 136 38.38 11.89 18.89
CA ARG A 136 39.51 12.78 18.57
C ARG A 136 39.62 14.03 19.48
N PHE A 137 38.57 14.37 20.23
CA PHE A 137 38.60 15.45 21.21
C PHE A 137 39.20 15.05 22.57
N GLY A 138 39.51 13.76 22.78
CA GLY A 138 40.44 13.27 23.81
C GLY A 138 39.88 13.17 25.25
N ASP A 139 38.85 13.94 25.58
CA ASP A 139 38.23 14.00 26.92
C ASP A 139 36.79 13.47 26.98
N ASN A 140 36.28 12.94 25.85
CA ASN A 140 34.88 12.57 25.63
C ASN A 140 33.86 13.71 25.86
N SER A 141 34.27 14.98 25.87
CA SER A 141 33.37 16.16 26.03
C SER A 141 32.28 16.26 24.96
N MET A 142 32.53 15.66 23.79
CA MET A 142 31.62 15.58 22.65
C MET A 142 30.80 14.27 22.61
N ILE A 143 30.69 13.53 23.72
CA ILE A 143 29.78 12.38 23.85
C ILE A 143 28.88 12.60 25.07
N PRO A 144 27.54 12.67 24.91
CA PRO A 144 26.79 12.57 23.67
C PRO A 144 26.98 13.78 22.73
N ILE A 145 26.92 13.54 21.42
CA ILE A 145 27.36 14.46 20.36
C ILE A 145 26.41 15.64 20.20
N PRO A 146 26.83 16.90 20.50
CA PRO A 146 26.03 18.09 20.24
C PRO A 146 26.15 18.53 18.78
N GLU A 147 25.19 19.29 18.26
CA GLU A 147 25.26 19.73 16.85
C GLU A 147 26.38 20.72 16.54
N HIS A 148 26.93 21.39 17.57
CA HIS A 148 28.10 22.25 17.47
C HIS A 148 29.43 21.49 17.45
N CYS A 149 29.40 20.14 17.56
CA CYS A 149 30.59 19.32 17.36
C CYS A 149 31.17 19.59 15.96
N PRO A 150 32.47 19.92 15.81
CA PRO A 150 33.09 20.08 14.51
C PRO A 150 32.88 18.84 13.63
N MET A 151 32.56 19.06 12.36
CA MET A 151 32.35 18.00 11.37
C MET A 151 33.68 17.57 10.74
N ASP A 152 33.88 16.26 10.54
CA ASP A 152 35.07 15.68 9.91
C ASP A 152 34.77 14.27 9.34
N PRO A 153 33.99 14.16 8.25
CA PRO A 153 33.55 12.88 7.72
C PRO A 153 34.68 12.01 7.16
N THR A 154 34.77 10.79 7.69
CA THR A 154 35.84 9.81 7.42
C THR A 154 35.67 9.00 6.12
N ASN A 155 34.54 9.12 5.44
CA ASN A 155 34.17 8.31 4.26
C ASN A 155 33.44 9.15 3.19
N PRO A 156 33.41 8.72 1.91
CA PRO A 156 32.79 9.47 0.83
C PRO A 156 31.29 9.75 1.03
N TYR A 157 30.50 8.80 1.53
CA TYR A 157 29.10 9.05 1.87
C TYR A 157 28.93 10.23 2.85
N GLY A 158 29.62 10.20 3.99
CA GLY A 158 29.59 11.30 4.97
C GLY A 158 30.07 12.63 4.38
N ARG A 159 31.04 12.60 3.44
CA ARG A 159 31.49 13.79 2.70
C ARG A 159 30.41 14.36 1.80
N THR A 160 29.61 13.53 1.11
CA THR A 160 28.46 14.04 0.33
C THR A 160 27.46 14.78 1.23
N LYS A 161 27.12 14.23 2.40
CA LYS A 161 26.20 14.88 3.35
C LYS A 161 26.75 16.21 3.89
N PHE A 162 28.04 16.25 4.24
CA PHE A 162 28.71 17.49 4.68
C PHE A 162 28.75 18.58 3.58
N ILE A 163 29.01 18.19 2.32
CA ILE A 163 28.98 19.13 1.18
C ILE A 163 27.56 19.68 0.98
N ILE A 164 26.54 18.82 1.05
CA ILE A 164 25.14 19.26 0.90
C ILE A 164 24.71 20.18 2.04
N GLU A 165 25.10 19.89 3.30
CA GLU A 165 24.88 20.82 4.41
C GLU A 165 25.52 22.20 4.16
N SER A 166 26.70 22.22 3.53
CA SER A 166 27.41 23.46 3.17
C SER A 166 26.70 24.21 2.04
N ILE A 167 26.29 23.52 0.97
CA ILE A 167 25.49 24.10 -0.15
C ILE A 167 24.20 24.74 0.38
N LEU A 168 23.47 24.04 1.24
CA LEU A 168 22.22 24.54 1.81
C LEU A 168 22.44 25.76 2.73
N LYS A 169 23.58 25.81 3.42
CA LYS A 169 23.99 26.96 4.23
C LYS A 169 24.31 28.17 3.35
N ASP A 170 25.05 27.95 2.28
CA ASP A 170 25.45 29.01 1.35
C ASP A 170 24.27 29.56 0.55
N ILE A 171 23.29 28.71 0.19
CA ILE A 171 22.01 29.15 -0.38
C ILE A 171 21.27 30.07 0.60
N TYR A 172 21.09 29.67 1.87
CA TYR A 172 20.47 30.53 2.89
C TYR A 172 21.26 31.83 3.14
N ASN A 173 22.60 31.78 3.10
CA ASN A 173 23.42 32.98 3.22
C ASN A 173 23.26 33.92 2.01
N SER A 174 22.95 33.38 0.82
CA SER A 174 22.73 34.16 -0.40
C SER A 174 21.30 34.72 -0.54
N ASP A 175 20.32 34.06 0.09
CA ASP A 175 18.90 34.40 0.09
C ASP A 175 18.28 33.94 1.42
N ASP A 176 18.15 34.86 2.38
CA ASP A 176 17.71 34.55 3.74
C ASP A 176 16.19 34.30 3.88
N ALA A 177 15.47 34.23 2.76
CA ALA A 177 14.11 33.70 2.69
C ALA A 177 14.06 32.15 2.75
N TRP A 178 15.18 31.45 2.50
CA TRP A 178 15.22 29.98 2.54
C TRP A 178 14.98 29.44 3.94
N LYS A 179 14.12 28.43 4.03
CA LYS A 179 13.73 27.70 5.23
C LYS A 179 14.32 26.29 5.16
N VAL A 180 15.51 26.13 5.73
CA VAL A 180 16.32 24.91 5.70
C VAL A 180 16.37 24.27 7.08
N ALA A 181 15.84 23.06 7.18
CA ALA A 181 16.06 22.16 8.32
C ALA A 181 17.05 21.06 7.93
N ILE A 182 18.17 20.98 8.64
CA ILE A 182 19.15 19.89 8.50
C ILE A 182 18.89 18.89 9.63
N LEU A 183 18.49 17.68 9.28
CA LEU A 183 18.22 16.63 10.27
C LEU A 183 19.34 15.59 10.22
N ARG A 184 20.15 15.51 11.27
CA ARG A 184 21.27 14.56 11.37
C ARG A 184 20.79 13.29 12.07
N TYR A 185 20.49 12.26 11.29
CA TYR A 185 20.03 10.97 11.82
C TYR A 185 21.18 10.15 12.39
N PHE A 186 20.88 9.39 13.44
CA PHE A 186 21.82 8.44 14.03
C PHE A 186 21.65 7.05 13.39
N ASN A 187 21.10 6.07 14.10
CA ASN A 187 20.89 4.72 13.57
C ASN A 187 19.40 4.34 13.55
N PRO A 188 18.67 4.64 12.45
CA PRO A 188 17.27 4.25 12.29
C PRO A 188 17.12 2.73 12.29
N ILE A 189 16.18 2.22 13.08
CA ILE A 189 15.78 0.81 13.14
C ILE A 189 14.26 0.69 13.36
N GLY A 190 13.74 -0.54 13.28
CA GLY A 190 12.31 -0.81 13.41
C GLY A 190 11.61 -0.87 12.07
N ALA A 191 10.28 -0.91 12.12
CA ALA A 191 9.42 -0.90 10.96
C ALA A 191 8.13 -0.15 11.31
N HIS A 192 7.16 -0.10 10.41
CA HIS A 192 5.83 0.41 10.74
C HIS A 192 5.08 -0.68 11.54
N PRO A 193 4.41 -0.34 12.68
CA PRO A 193 3.77 -1.32 13.57
C PRO A 193 2.67 -2.18 12.90
N SER A 194 2.19 -1.80 11.71
CA SER A 194 1.30 -2.66 10.91
C SER A 194 1.97 -3.94 10.44
N GLY A 195 3.30 -4.01 10.34
CA GLY A 195 4.03 -5.12 9.71
C GLY A 195 4.03 -5.07 8.18
N LEU A 196 3.37 -4.09 7.57
CA LEU A 196 3.24 -3.97 6.11
C LEU A 196 4.37 -3.18 5.44
N LEU A 197 5.20 -2.46 6.19
CA LEU A 197 6.25 -1.60 5.65
C LEU A 197 7.47 -1.61 6.59
N GLY A 198 8.67 -1.80 6.05
CA GLY A 198 9.94 -1.83 6.80
C GLY A 198 11.14 -1.54 5.89
N GLU A 199 12.35 -1.91 6.31
CA GLU A 199 13.53 -1.83 5.44
C GLU A 199 13.63 -3.08 4.57
N ASP A 200 13.68 -2.88 3.26
CA ASP A 200 13.99 -3.91 2.25
C ASP A 200 15.25 -3.51 1.47
N PRO A 201 16.44 -3.99 1.86
CA PRO A 201 17.68 -3.67 1.17
C PRO A 201 17.84 -4.52 -0.09
N LEU A 202 17.78 -3.90 -1.27
CA LEU A 202 18.06 -4.56 -2.55
C LEU A 202 19.50 -5.10 -2.59
N GLY A 203 19.68 -6.39 -2.26
CA GLY A 203 20.99 -7.04 -2.21
C GLY A 203 21.07 -8.14 -1.15
N SER A 204 22.25 -8.27 -0.52
CA SER A 204 22.49 -9.31 0.48
C SER A 204 21.74 -9.03 1.78
N GLN A 205 20.64 -9.75 2.00
CA GLN A 205 20.02 -9.83 3.33
C GLN A 205 21.02 -10.43 4.34
N ILE A 206 21.04 -9.88 5.55
CA ILE A 206 21.98 -10.29 6.59
C ILE A 206 21.49 -11.60 7.24
N THR A 207 21.98 -12.74 6.75
CA THR A 207 21.66 -14.07 7.30
C THR A 207 22.29 -14.34 8.68
N TYR A 208 23.33 -13.58 9.05
CA TYR A 208 24.09 -13.74 10.29
C TYR A 208 24.39 -12.40 10.95
N TYR A 209 24.15 -12.30 12.26
CA TYR A 209 24.57 -11.13 13.04
C TYR A 209 26.10 -11.13 13.17
N LEU A 210 26.77 -10.29 12.38
CA LEU A 210 28.21 -10.02 12.51
C LEU A 210 28.45 -9.05 13.66
N ILE A 211 29.02 -9.55 14.75
CA ILE A 211 29.34 -8.78 15.95
C ILE A 211 30.81 -8.38 15.91
N TRP A 212 31.05 -7.09 15.70
CA TRP A 212 32.39 -6.53 15.54
C TRP A 212 33.03 -6.25 16.92
N LEU A 213 34.12 -6.96 17.26
CA LEU A 213 34.84 -6.77 18.52
C LEU A 213 36.15 -5.98 18.39
N LYS A 214 36.70 -5.62 19.56
CA LYS A 214 37.88 -4.77 19.84
C LYS A 214 37.62 -3.26 19.78
N CYS A 215 36.52 -2.83 20.37
CA CYS A 215 36.30 -1.46 20.80
C CYS A 215 36.59 -1.30 22.32
N TYR A 216 37.06 -0.14 22.77
CA TYR A 216 37.18 0.20 24.19
C TYR A 216 35.84 0.69 24.76
N SER A 217 34.81 -0.17 24.68
CA SER A 217 33.44 0.08 25.15
C SER A 217 33.10 -0.86 26.31
N ARG A 218 31.88 -0.73 26.88
CA ARG A 218 31.44 -1.52 28.04
C ARG A 218 31.36 -3.05 27.81
N ASP A 219 31.27 -3.51 26.57
CA ASP A 219 31.21 -4.93 26.20
C ASP A 219 32.15 -5.32 25.04
N GLY A 220 32.99 -4.40 24.57
CA GLY A 220 33.91 -4.61 23.46
C GLY A 220 33.36 -4.33 22.06
N THR A 221 32.06 -4.01 21.92
CA THR A 221 31.40 -3.69 20.64
C THR A 221 31.17 -2.18 20.44
N PRO A 222 31.02 -1.66 19.20
CA PRO A 222 30.70 -0.25 18.96
C PRO A 222 29.37 0.19 19.61
N ILE A 223 29.30 1.46 20.02
CA ILE A 223 28.10 2.09 20.59
C ILE A 223 27.41 2.95 19.52
N ARG A 224 26.08 2.85 19.41
CA ARG A 224 25.25 3.65 18.49
C ARG A 224 23.95 4.09 19.17
N ASP A 225 23.41 5.23 18.75
CA ASP A 225 22.07 5.68 19.13
C ASP A 225 21.03 5.14 18.15
N TYR A 226 20.36 4.07 18.58
CA TYR A 226 19.33 3.39 17.81
C TYR A 226 17.98 4.05 18.01
N ILE A 227 17.44 4.66 16.96
CA ILE A 227 16.19 5.41 16.94
C ILE A 227 15.12 4.67 16.14
N HIS A 228 13.88 4.63 16.66
CA HIS A 228 12.76 4.04 15.93
C HIS A 228 12.43 4.84 14.67
N VAL A 229 12.26 4.17 13.53
CA VAL A 229 12.00 4.81 12.23
C VAL A 229 10.72 5.67 12.23
N VAL A 230 9.69 5.26 12.97
CA VAL A 230 8.46 6.05 13.19
C VAL A 230 8.72 7.33 14.01
N ASP A 231 9.52 7.27 15.08
CA ASP A 231 9.88 8.48 15.83
C ASP A 231 10.71 9.43 14.97
N LEU A 232 11.62 8.89 14.17
CA LEU A 232 12.38 9.64 13.19
C LEU A 232 11.46 10.32 12.15
N ALA A 233 10.47 9.59 11.62
CA ALA A 233 9.45 10.13 10.72
C ALA A 233 8.68 11.30 11.36
N LYS A 234 8.18 11.15 12.61
CA LYS A 234 7.57 12.23 13.39
C LYS A 234 8.49 13.45 13.54
N GLY A 235 9.80 13.25 13.65
CA GLY A 235 10.81 14.32 13.73
C GLY A 235 10.84 15.22 12.48
N HIS A 236 10.49 14.69 11.31
CA HIS A 236 10.33 15.47 10.09
C HIS A 236 9.08 16.34 10.12
N ILE A 237 7.98 15.82 10.68
CA ILE A 237 6.73 16.58 10.85
C ILE A 237 6.97 17.78 11.77
N ALA A 238 7.69 17.56 12.88
CA ALA A 238 8.08 18.61 13.80
C ALA A 238 9.00 19.66 13.15
N ALA A 239 10.01 19.24 12.37
CA ALA A 239 10.88 20.14 11.61
C ALA A 239 10.12 20.96 10.56
N LEU A 240 9.23 20.32 9.80
CA LEU A 240 8.41 20.98 8.78
C LEU A 240 7.44 21.99 9.41
N ALA A 241 6.78 21.62 10.51
CA ALA A 241 5.91 22.52 11.27
C ALA A 241 6.68 23.72 11.84
N TYR A 242 7.89 23.50 12.37
CA TYR A 242 8.78 24.55 12.86
C TYR A 242 9.11 25.56 11.74
N LEU A 243 9.52 25.10 10.56
CA LEU A 243 9.79 25.97 9.40
C LEU A 243 8.52 26.71 8.92
N LYS A 244 7.37 26.03 8.92
CA LYS A 244 6.09 26.62 8.46
C LYS A 244 5.62 27.77 9.36
N ASN A 245 5.91 27.71 10.66
CA ASN A 245 5.57 28.75 11.64
C ASN A 245 6.48 30.00 11.62
N LEU A 246 7.61 29.98 10.90
CA LEU A 246 8.50 31.14 10.73
C LEU A 246 7.78 32.27 9.96
N GLN A 247 7.69 33.44 10.60
CA GLN A 247 6.78 34.55 10.20
C GLN A 247 7.21 35.35 8.97
N SER A 248 8.51 35.50 8.69
CA SER A 248 8.98 36.30 7.54
C SER A 248 10.41 35.97 7.11
N LYS A 249 11.37 36.00 8.04
CA LYS A 249 12.74 35.55 7.76
C LYS A 249 12.78 34.02 7.67
N GLY A 250 13.58 33.50 6.74
CA GLY A 250 13.94 32.10 6.67
C GLY A 250 14.90 31.70 7.80
N LEU A 251 15.50 30.52 7.66
CA LEU A 251 16.39 29.93 8.64
C LEU A 251 17.27 28.87 7.99
N TYR A 252 18.54 28.81 8.36
CA TYR A 252 19.33 27.58 8.31
C TYR A 252 19.54 27.06 9.72
N ARG A 253 19.14 25.82 10.00
CA ARG A 253 19.35 25.20 11.31
C ARG A 253 19.43 23.69 11.27
N GLU A 254 20.34 23.17 12.07
CA GLU A 254 20.60 21.74 12.23
C GLU A 254 20.13 21.19 13.58
N TRP A 255 19.64 19.95 13.57
CA TRP A 255 19.20 19.19 14.75
C TRP A 255 19.65 17.73 14.67
N ASN A 256 20.08 17.18 15.80
CA ASN A 256 20.25 15.74 15.97
C ASN A 256 18.90 15.06 16.18
N LEU A 257 18.60 14.01 15.39
CA LEU A 257 17.47 13.11 15.66
C LEU A 257 18.01 11.75 16.13
N GLY A 258 17.96 11.55 17.45
CA GLY A 258 18.38 10.34 18.17
C GLY A 258 17.73 10.30 19.56
N THR A 259 17.82 9.15 20.23
CA THR A 259 17.23 8.93 21.57
C THR A 259 18.05 9.57 22.70
N GLY A 260 19.33 9.83 22.47
CA GLY A 260 20.31 10.16 23.51
C GLY A 260 20.85 8.95 24.27
N LYS A 261 20.47 7.73 23.88
CA LYS A 261 20.85 6.48 24.55
C LYS A 261 21.77 5.63 23.67
N GLY A 262 23.07 5.76 23.90
CA GLY A 262 24.08 4.90 23.30
C GLY A 262 23.91 3.45 23.73
N SER A 263 23.53 2.58 22.80
CA SER A 263 23.38 1.15 23.00
C SER A 263 24.48 0.39 22.27
N THR A 264 24.92 -0.73 22.85
CA THR A 264 25.96 -1.59 22.25
C THR A 264 25.38 -2.60 21.26
N VAL A 265 26.23 -3.26 20.47
CA VAL A 265 25.77 -4.30 19.53
C VAL A 265 25.18 -5.49 20.28
N PHE A 266 25.76 -5.90 21.44
CA PHE A 266 25.19 -6.99 22.23
C PHE A 266 23.86 -6.60 22.88
N GLU A 267 23.67 -5.36 23.35
CA GLU A 267 22.39 -4.92 23.89
C GLU A 267 21.27 -4.98 22.84
N VAL A 268 21.55 -4.58 21.60
CA VAL A 268 20.60 -4.69 20.47
C VAL A 268 20.33 -6.16 20.14
N TYR A 269 21.38 -6.98 20.06
CA TYR A 269 21.28 -8.42 19.82
C TYR A 269 20.41 -9.11 20.88
N HIS A 270 20.61 -8.82 22.16
CA HIS A 270 19.83 -9.40 23.24
C HIS A 270 18.37 -8.91 23.24
N ALA A 271 18.12 -7.62 22.95
CA ALA A 271 16.77 -7.09 22.77
C ALA A 271 16.04 -7.80 21.61
N PHE A 272 16.72 -8.01 20.49
CA PHE A 272 16.14 -8.70 19.34
C PHE A 272 15.94 -10.21 19.59
N SER A 273 16.92 -10.92 20.17
CA SER A 273 16.76 -12.33 20.58
C SER A 273 15.61 -12.53 21.58
N LYS A 274 15.43 -11.61 22.53
CA LYS A 274 14.29 -11.60 23.47
C LYS A 274 12.95 -11.49 22.72
N VAL A 275 12.86 -10.62 21.72
CA VAL A 275 11.65 -10.45 20.89
C VAL A 275 11.37 -11.68 20.01
N VAL A 276 12.41 -12.26 19.40
CA VAL A 276 12.29 -13.48 18.58
C VAL A 276 11.95 -14.71 19.44
N GLY A 277 12.21 -14.66 20.74
CA GLY A 277 11.94 -15.75 21.69
C GLY A 277 13.00 -16.86 21.69
N ARG A 278 14.13 -16.64 21.02
CA ARG A 278 15.30 -17.55 21.00
C ARG A 278 16.60 -16.79 20.76
N GLU A 279 17.71 -17.38 21.18
CA GLU A 279 19.03 -16.89 20.83
C GLU A 279 19.28 -17.00 19.33
N LEU A 280 19.94 -15.99 18.75
CA LEU A 280 20.21 -15.90 17.31
C LEU A 280 21.68 -16.27 17.02
N PRO A 281 21.99 -16.94 15.90
CA PRO A 281 23.36 -17.22 15.53
C PRO A 281 24.12 -15.91 15.26
N HIS A 282 25.29 -15.77 15.88
CA HIS A 282 26.17 -14.62 15.70
C HIS A 282 27.62 -15.08 15.52
N GLU A 283 28.43 -14.30 14.81
CA GLU A 283 29.88 -14.50 14.71
C GLU A 283 30.61 -13.25 15.18
N VAL A 284 31.65 -13.46 15.98
CA VAL A 284 32.54 -12.40 16.46
C VAL A 284 33.67 -12.18 15.46
N VAL A 285 33.68 -11.00 14.83
CA VAL A 285 34.59 -10.62 13.73
C VAL A 285 35.39 -9.35 14.04
N GLY A 286 36.51 -9.15 13.35
CA GLY A 286 37.41 -8.01 13.56
C GLY A 286 36.88 -6.70 12.95
N ARG A 287 36.94 -5.59 13.70
CA ARG A 287 36.40 -4.24 13.38
C ARG A 287 36.35 -3.89 11.88
N ARG A 288 35.16 -3.54 11.41
CA ARG A 288 34.91 -2.99 10.07
C ARG A 288 35.65 -1.65 9.88
N ALA A 289 36.33 -1.50 8.75
CA ALA A 289 37.02 -0.26 8.42
C ALA A 289 36.02 0.92 8.30
N GLY A 290 36.33 2.04 8.97
CA GLY A 290 35.51 3.25 8.98
C GLY A 290 34.50 3.36 10.14
N ASP A 291 34.24 2.28 10.89
CA ASP A 291 33.35 2.35 12.07
C ASP A 291 34.00 3.11 13.22
N VAL A 292 33.27 4.07 13.81
CA VAL A 292 33.68 4.84 15.00
C VAL A 292 33.31 4.11 16.31
N LEU A 293 33.93 4.50 17.43
CA LEU A 293 33.70 3.89 18.75
C LEU A 293 32.26 4.12 19.24
N ASP A 294 31.89 5.38 19.43
CA ASP A 294 30.61 5.82 19.98
C ASP A 294 29.98 6.86 19.05
N LEU A 295 28.70 6.70 18.78
CA LEU A 295 27.88 7.61 17.98
C LEU A 295 26.54 7.84 18.71
N THR A 296 26.60 8.46 19.89
CA THR A 296 25.42 8.79 20.71
C THR A 296 24.96 10.23 20.48
N ALA A 297 23.67 10.49 20.27
CA ALA A 297 23.16 11.85 20.04
C ALA A 297 23.06 12.68 21.32
N LYS A 298 23.21 14.00 21.23
CA LYS A 298 22.64 14.92 22.22
C LYS A 298 21.35 15.54 21.67
N PRO A 299 20.15 15.04 22.06
CA PRO A 299 18.88 15.48 21.49
C PRO A 299 18.31 16.78 22.10
N ASP A 300 19.00 17.38 23.08
CA ASP A 300 18.56 18.58 23.81
C ASP A 300 17.98 19.69 22.92
N ARG A 301 18.56 19.92 21.74
CA ARG A 301 18.14 20.97 20.81
C ARG A 301 16.80 20.62 20.16
N ALA A 302 16.65 19.41 19.62
CA ALA A 302 15.39 18.95 19.03
C ALA A 302 14.26 18.94 20.07
N ASN A 303 14.55 18.42 21.27
CA ASN A 303 13.63 18.40 22.41
C ASN A 303 13.11 19.80 22.80
N LYS A 304 13.96 20.84 22.73
CA LYS A 304 13.60 22.22 23.13
C LYS A 304 12.99 23.04 22.00
N GLU A 305 13.46 22.88 20.77
CA GLU A 305 13.12 23.78 19.66
C GLU A 305 12.04 23.18 18.76
N LEU A 306 12.18 21.91 18.39
CA LEU A 306 11.17 21.19 17.59
C LEU A 306 10.01 20.67 18.44
N GLN A 307 10.15 20.68 19.77
CA GLN A 307 9.21 20.05 20.72
C GLN A 307 8.99 18.55 20.43
N TRP A 308 9.99 17.91 19.82
CA TRP A 308 10.00 16.50 19.45
C TRP A 308 11.01 15.74 20.31
N LYS A 309 10.67 14.51 20.68
CA LYS A 309 11.54 13.54 21.37
C LYS A 309 11.14 12.14 20.90
N THR A 310 12.01 11.16 21.08
CA THR A 310 11.66 9.76 20.87
C THR A 310 10.70 9.26 21.96
N GLU A 311 9.72 8.45 21.57
CA GLU A 311 8.69 7.86 22.43
C GLU A 311 8.82 6.33 22.51
N LEU A 312 9.44 5.70 21.51
CA LEU A 312 9.58 4.26 21.36
C LEU A 312 10.97 3.78 21.83
N ALA A 313 11.00 2.62 22.47
CA ALA A 313 12.24 2.00 22.96
C ALA A 313 12.86 1.05 21.91
N ILE A 314 14.07 0.57 22.21
CA ILE A 314 14.75 -0.44 21.39
C ILE A 314 13.95 -1.75 21.31
N ASP A 315 13.28 -2.15 22.39
CA ASP A 315 12.40 -3.33 22.41
C ASP A 315 11.22 -3.18 21.44
N ASP A 316 10.64 -1.98 21.31
CA ASP A 316 9.57 -1.68 20.35
C ASP A 316 10.10 -1.75 18.91
N ALA A 317 11.28 -1.16 18.65
CA ALA A 317 11.93 -1.26 17.34
C ALA A 317 12.25 -2.70 16.95
N CYS A 318 12.75 -3.50 17.90
CA CYS A 318 12.98 -4.93 17.69
C CYS A 318 11.69 -5.69 17.40
N LYS A 319 10.59 -5.38 18.11
CA LYS A 319 9.27 -5.98 17.92
C LYS A 319 8.67 -5.66 16.55
N ASP A 320 8.65 -4.39 16.17
CA ASP A 320 8.04 -3.97 14.90
C ASP A 320 8.89 -4.43 13.71
N LEU A 321 10.23 -4.41 13.84
CA LEU A 321 11.13 -5.04 12.87
C LEU A 321 10.86 -6.54 12.75
N TRP A 322 10.73 -7.27 13.87
CA TRP A 322 10.47 -8.70 13.84
C TRP A 322 9.12 -9.02 13.17
N LYS A 323 8.08 -8.22 13.44
CA LYS A 323 6.79 -8.33 12.76
C LYS A 323 6.94 -8.16 11.25
N TRP A 324 7.59 -7.09 10.79
CA TRP A 324 7.92 -6.87 9.38
C TRP A 324 8.66 -8.08 8.78
N THR A 325 9.72 -8.57 9.43
CA THR A 325 10.52 -9.71 8.97
C THR A 325 9.72 -11.02 8.91
N THR A 326 8.82 -11.29 9.86
CA THR A 326 7.99 -12.51 9.83
C THR A 326 6.87 -12.46 8.80
N GLU A 327 6.30 -11.28 8.54
CA GLU A 327 5.25 -11.09 7.54
C GLU A 327 5.82 -10.96 6.12
N ASN A 328 7.10 -10.60 5.98
CA ASN A 328 7.77 -10.31 4.72
C ASN A 328 9.22 -10.86 4.75
N PRO A 329 9.42 -12.18 4.84
CA PRO A 329 10.74 -12.78 5.05
C PRO A 329 11.74 -12.54 3.91
N PHE A 330 11.26 -12.14 2.73
CA PHE A 330 12.08 -11.80 1.57
C PHE A 330 11.92 -10.34 1.11
N GLY A 331 11.36 -9.47 1.98
CA GLY A 331 11.03 -8.09 1.63
C GLY A 331 9.79 -8.01 0.74
N PHE A 332 9.81 -7.12 -0.26
CA PHE A 332 8.76 -7.03 -1.27
C PHE A 332 8.93 -8.03 -2.42
N ASN A 333 10.13 -8.59 -2.60
CA ASN A 333 10.41 -9.57 -3.63
C ASN A 333 9.89 -10.96 -3.21
N ILE A 334 9.03 -11.56 -4.03
CA ILE A 334 8.37 -12.83 -3.74
C ILE A 334 8.56 -13.75 -4.96
N GLU A 335 9.09 -14.94 -4.73
CA GLU A 335 9.30 -15.94 -5.79
C GLU A 335 7.97 -16.32 -6.47
N ASN A 336 7.99 -16.51 -7.79
CA ASN A 336 6.83 -16.81 -8.63
C ASN A 336 5.69 -15.76 -8.60
N TYR A 337 5.94 -14.58 -8.04
CA TYR A 337 5.16 -13.37 -8.22
C TYR A 337 5.93 -12.38 -9.12
N SER A 338 5.20 -11.70 -10.01
CA SER A 338 5.72 -10.60 -10.80
C SER A 338 4.60 -9.60 -11.11
N TRP A 339 4.97 -8.39 -11.51
CA TRP A 339 4.01 -7.42 -12.01
C TRP A 339 4.57 -6.65 -13.19
N LYS A 340 3.68 -6.06 -13.99
CA LYS A 340 4.02 -5.09 -15.03
C LYS A 340 3.12 -3.87 -14.92
N GLU A 341 3.68 -2.70 -15.24
CA GLU A 341 2.88 -1.52 -15.51
C GLU A 341 1.94 -1.77 -16.68
N PHE A 342 0.81 -1.07 -16.64
CA PHE A 342 -0.26 -1.28 -17.60
C PHE A 342 -0.99 0.03 -17.92
N ASP A 343 -1.28 0.88 -16.93
CA ASP A 343 -1.69 2.28 -17.12
C ASP A 343 -1.13 3.15 -15.99
N GLY A 344 0.20 3.24 -15.92
CA GLY A 344 0.95 3.85 -14.82
C GLY A 344 1.11 2.93 -13.60
N PHE A 345 1.91 3.37 -12.62
CA PHE A 345 2.29 2.56 -11.45
C PHE A 345 1.12 2.19 -10.53
N ASN A 346 0.06 3.01 -10.46
CA ASN A 346 -1.13 2.72 -9.67
C ASN A 346 -2.07 1.71 -10.34
N ASN A 347 -1.83 1.33 -11.60
CA ASN A 347 -2.58 0.29 -12.30
C ASN A 347 -1.65 -0.74 -12.95
N ARG A 348 -1.42 -1.84 -12.22
CA ARG A 348 -0.48 -2.91 -12.57
C ARG A 348 -1.23 -4.23 -12.79
N LEU A 349 -0.69 -5.07 -13.67
CA LEU A 349 -1.10 -6.46 -13.78
C LEU A 349 -0.14 -7.32 -12.94
N HIS A 350 -0.69 -8.04 -11.98
CA HIS A 350 -0.01 -8.90 -11.01
C HIS A 350 -0.16 -10.36 -11.42
N SER A 351 0.95 -11.02 -11.75
CA SER A 351 1.00 -12.40 -12.21
C SER A 351 1.58 -13.31 -11.14
N PHE A 352 0.85 -14.37 -10.79
CA PHE A 352 1.21 -15.38 -9.80
C PHE A 352 1.29 -16.75 -10.46
N VAL A 353 2.28 -17.57 -10.08
CA VAL A 353 2.41 -18.96 -10.52
C VAL A 353 2.48 -19.87 -9.29
N ALA A 354 1.42 -20.66 -9.08
CA ALA A 354 1.31 -21.63 -8.00
C ALA A 354 1.16 -23.03 -8.63
N GLY A 355 2.21 -23.86 -8.55
CA GLY A 355 2.24 -25.11 -9.30
C GLY A 355 2.07 -24.86 -10.81
N ASP A 356 1.06 -25.49 -11.41
CA ASP A 356 0.65 -25.28 -12.80
C ASP A 356 -0.37 -24.12 -12.97
N LEU A 357 -1.02 -23.68 -11.90
CA LEU A 357 -2.02 -22.61 -11.92
C LEU A 357 -1.35 -21.24 -12.08
N LYS A 358 -1.88 -20.44 -13.01
CA LYS A 358 -1.44 -19.07 -13.27
C LYS A 358 -2.59 -18.10 -13.09
N VAL A 359 -2.45 -17.17 -12.17
CA VAL A 359 -3.47 -16.17 -11.84
C VAL A 359 -2.96 -14.79 -12.19
N ASN A 360 -3.83 -13.96 -12.78
CA ASN A 360 -3.54 -12.56 -13.02
C ASN A 360 -4.60 -11.70 -12.33
N LEU A 361 -4.16 -10.78 -11.47
CA LEU A 361 -5.00 -9.81 -10.77
C LEU A 361 -4.57 -8.39 -11.16
N ALA A 362 -5.43 -7.39 -11.00
CA ALA A 362 -5.11 -6.01 -11.33
C ALA A 362 -5.77 -5.04 -10.36
N ASN A 363 -5.17 -3.86 -10.16
CA ASN A 363 -5.77 -2.76 -9.39
C ASN A 363 -7.10 -2.29 -9.98
N ARG A 364 -7.28 -2.46 -11.29
CA ARG A 364 -8.46 -2.10 -12.09
C ARG A 364 -8.67 -3.15 -13.18
N ALA A 365 -9.92 -3.40 -13.58
CA ALA A 365 -10.22 -4.43 -14.58
C ALA A 365 -9.82 -4.07 -16.03
N TYR A 366 -9.53 -5.12 -16.81
CA TYR A 366 -9.40 -5.19 -18.28
C TYR A 366 -8.09 -4.69 -18.94
N ASN A 367 -7.91 -5.06 -20.22
CA ASN A 367 -6.68 -5.04 -21.02
C ASN A 367 -6.35 -3.73 -21.79
N ASN A 368 -7.17 -2.66 -21.66
CA ASN A 368 -6.73 -1.26 -21.82
C ASN A 368 -7.79 -0.30 -21.24
N ALA A 369 -7.41 0.96 -20.97
CA ALA A 369 -8.28 1.97 -20.37
C ALA A 369 -9.41 2.52 -21.29
N GLU A 370 -9.38 2.24 -22.60
CA GLU A 370 -10.43 2.66 -23.54
C GLU A 370 -11.58 1.65 -23.59
N ASP A 371 -11.27 0.36 -23.81
CA ASP A 371 -12.26 -0.72 -23.78
C ASP A 371 -12.95 -0.78 -22.39
N PHE A 372 -12.26 -0.34 -21.33
CA PHE A 372 -12.80 -0.18 -19.98
C PHE A 372 -14.01 0.77 -19.90
N LYS A 373 -13.95 1.94 -20.56
CA LYS A 373 -15.00 2.97 -20.52
C LYS A 373 -16.16 2.67 -21.48
N SER A 374 -16.11 1.55 -22.21
CA SER A 374 -17.22 1.17 -23.07
C SER A 374 -18.45 0.85 -22.23
N GLU A 375 -19.57 1.51 -22.54
CA GLU A 375 -20.90 1.15 -22.02
C GLU A 375 -21.32 -0.29 -22.40
N THR A 376 -20.56 -0.95 -23.29
CA THR A 376 -20.75 -2.36 -23.69
C THR A 376 -19.91 -3.36 -22.90
N ASN A 377 -19.16 -2.95 -21.86
CA ASN A 377 -18.35 -3.87 -21.05
C ASN A 377 -19.27 -4.70 -20.12
N PRO A 378 -19.33 -6.04 -20.24
CA PRO A 378 -20.19 -6.89 -19.42
C PRO A 378 -19.51 -7.26 -18.08
N PHE A 379 -18.82 -6.32 -17.44
CA PHE A 379 -18.18 -6.51 -16.12
C PHE A 379 -17.10 -7.63 -16.04
N PHE A 380 -16.45 -8.00 -17.15
CA PHE A 380 -15.50 -9.13 -17.25
C PHE A 380 -14.46 -9.20 -16.11
N GLY A 381 -14.58 -10.22 -15.25
CA GLY A 381 -13.60 -10.52 -14.18
C GLY A 381 -13.58 -9.52 -13.02
N THR A 382 -14.49 -8.54 -13.03
CA THR A 382 -14.48 -7.42 -12.07
C THR A 382 -14.92 -7.83 -10.67
N THR A 383 -14.44 -7.10 -9.66
CA THR A 383 -15.11 -7.04 -8.35
C THR A 383 -16.32 -6.13 -8.48
N VAL A 384 -17.52 -6.67 -8.24
CA VAL A 384 -18.76 -5.90 -8.28
C VAL A 384 -19.10 -5.38 -6.89
N GLY A 385 -19.43 -4.09 -6.81
CA GLY A 385 -19.80 -3.41 -5.57
C GLY A 385 -20.23 -1.95 -5.80
N ARG A 386 -20.90 -1.29 -4.84
CA ARG A 386 -21.28 -1.83 -3.52
C ARG A 386 -22.33 -2.93 -3.57
N TYR A 387 -23.11 -3.01 -4.65
CA TYR A 387 -24.29 -3.86 -4.71
C TYR A 387 -24.41 -4.60 -6.05
N ALA A 388 -24.27 -5.92 -6.02
CA ALA A 388 -24.39 -6.80 -7.18
C ALA A 388 -25.85 -7.00 -7.61
N ASN A 389 -26.02 -7.25 -8.92
CA ASN A 389 -27.32 -7.36 -9.59
C ASN A 389 -28.17 -6.08 -9.43
N ARG A 390 -29.50 -6.19 -9.59
CA ARG A 390 -30.41 -5.06 -9.78
C ARG A 390 -30.97 -4.52 -8.45
N ILE A 391 -31.08 -3.19 -8.35
CA ILE A 391 -31.94 -2.47 -7.41
C ILE A 391 -33.06 -1.79 -8.21
N SER A 392 -34.30 -2.16 -7.89
CA SER A 392 -35.50 -1.72 -8.62
C SER A 392 -35.63 -0.20 -8.60
N ASN A 393 -35.92 0.39 -9.76
CA ASN A 393 -36.00 1.85 -9.95
C ASN A 393 -34.72 2.62 -9.57
N GLY A 394 -33.59 1.96 -9.24
CA GLY A 394 -32.43 2.62 -8.67
C GLY A 394 -32.75 3.35 -7.35
N GLU A 395 -33.71 2.87 -6.56
CA GLU A 395 -34.09 3.51 -5.29
C GLU A 395 -34.26 2.48 -4.17
N PHE A 396 -33.89 2.87 -2.95
CA PHE A 396 -34.12 2.06 -1.76
C PHE A 396 -34.38 2.94 -0.53
N LYS A 397 -34.91 2.34 0.55
CA LYS A 397 -35.17 3.02 1.81
C LYS A 397 -34.34 2.43 2.95
N LEU A 398 -33.56 3.27 3.62
CA LEU A 398 -32.72 2.89 4.76
C LEU A 398 -32.88 3.92 5.88
N ASN A 399 -33.08 3.45 7.12
CA ASN A 399 -33.28 4.28 8.31
C ASN A 399 -34.32 5.40 8.12
N GLY A 400 -35.41 5.09 7.42
CA GLY A 400 -36.51 6.04 7.14
C GLY A 400 -36.28 6.97 5.94
N LYS A 401 -35.05 7.14 5.47
CA LYS A 401 -34.67 7.98 4.34
C LYS A 401 -34.69 7.19 3.03
N VAL A 402 -35.12 7.83 1.94
CA VAL A 402 -35.00 7.29 0.58
C VAL A 402 -33.66 7.72 -0.01
N TYR A 403 -32.97 6.77 -0.61
CA TYR A 403 -31.74 6.96 -1.37
C TYR A 403 -32.01 6.68 -2.84
N LYS A 404 -31.46 7.53 -3.71
CA LYS A 404 -31.54 7.40 -5.16
C LYS A 404 -30.15 7.07 -5.68
N LEU A 405 -30.04 5.97 -6.39
CA LEU A 405 -28.83 5.48 -7.01
C LEU A 405 -28.78 5.86 -8.49
N THR A 406 -27.58 5.95 -9.05
CA THR A 406 -27.43 6.17 -10.50
C THR A 406 -28.00 4.98 -11.26
N LYS A 407 -28.78 5.25 -12.31
CA LYS A 407 -29.37 4.23 -13.17
C LYS A 407 -28.45 3.97 -14.36
N ASN A 408 -28.18 2.71 -14.64
CA ASN A 408 -27.34 2.24 -15.75
C ASN A 408 -27.98 1.09 -16.55
N GLU A 409 -29.09 0.52 -16.08
CA GLU A 409 -29.87 -0.48 -16.81
C GLU A 409 -31.35 -0.07 -16.85
N GLY A 410 -31.75 0.65 -17.90
CA GLY A 410 -33.13 1.12 -18.06
C GLY A 410 -33.59 1.98 -16.89
N ALA A 411 -34.53 1.47 -16.09
CA ALA A 411 -35.03 2.14 -14.89
C ALA A 411 -34.22 1.84 -13.61
N ASN A 412 -33.34 0.83 -13.64
CA ASN A 412 -32.70 0.22 -12.48
C ASN A 412 -31.24 0.67 -12.29
N ASN A 413 -30.72 0.49 -11.08
CA ASN A 413 -29.29 0.43 -10.80
C ASN A 413 -28.86 -1.04 -10.88
N LEU A 414 -27.74 -1.31 -11.55
CA LEU A 414 -27.19 -2.63 -11.81
C LEU A 414 -25.70 -2.64 -11.45
N HIS A 415 -25.26 -3.65 -10.68
CA HIS A 415 -23.84 -3.87 -10.31
C HIS A 415 -23.14 -2.61 -9.74
N GLY A 416 -23.83 -1.82 -8.91
CA GLY A 416 -23.31 -0.60 -8.30
C GLY A 416 -23.58 0.69 -9.09
N GLY A 417 -23.76 0.63 -10.41
CA GLY A 417 -24.19 1.79 -11.19
C GLY A 417 -23.13 2.37 -12.14
N ALA A 418 -23.05 3.70 -12.21
CA ALA A 418 -22.24 4.38 -13.21
C ALA A 418 -20.75 4.44 -12.83
N ASN A 419 -20.42 4.36 -11.54
CA ASN A 419 -19.10 4.40 -10.91
C ASN A 419 -18.98 3.29 -9.83
N GLY A 420 -19.49 2.10 -10.13
CA GLY A 420 -19.34 0.89 -9.32
C GLY A 420 -17.87 0.45 -9.16
N PHE A 421 -17.65 -0.58 -8.34
CA PHE A 421 -16.29 -1.03 -7.98
C PHE A 421 -15.50 -1.55 -9.19
N ASP A 422 -16.17 -1.96 -10.26
CA ASP A 422 -15.55 -2.30 -11.54
C ASP A 422 -14.76 -1.12 -12.14
N LYS A 423 -15.12 0.13 -11.80
CA LYS A 423 -14.60 1.38 -12.35
C LYS A 423 -13.63 2.14 -11.45
N GLN A 424 -13.41 1.64 -10.24
CA GLN A 424 -12.55 2.27 -9.25
C GLN A 424 -11.19 1.56 -9.16
N ASP A 425 -10.16 2.32 -8.82
CA ASP A 425 -8.81 1.80 -8.68
C ASP A 425 -8.60 1.33 -7.22
N PHE A 426 -8.32 0.04 -7.04
CA PHE A 426 -8.02 -0.54 -5.72
C PHE A 426 -6.54 -0.30 -5.36
N PHE A 427 -6.29 0.17 -4.14
CA PHE A 427 -4.95 0.33 -3.57
C PHE A 427 -4.26 -1.01 -3.32
N GLY A 428 -2.92 -1.00 -3.39
CA GLY A 428 -2.07 -2.17 -3.18
C GLY A 428 -1.62 -2.83 -4.50
N PRO A 429 -1.60 -4.16 -4.59
CA PRO A 429 -1.93 -5.11 -3.53
C PRO A 429 -0.86 -5.19 -2.43
N VAL A 430 -1.27 -5.64 -1.25
CA VAL A 430 -0.35 -6.25 -0.27
C VAL A 430 -0.17 -7.72 -0.66
N VAL A 431 0.96 -8.07 -1.25
CA VAL A 431 1.31 -9.48 -1.54
C VAL A 431 2.14 -10.08 -0.41
N LYS A 432 1.78 -11.29 0.00
CA LYS A 432 2.55 -12.18 0.88
C LYS A 432 2.58 -13.59 0.28
N SER A 433 3.59 -14.38 0.61
CA SER A 433 3.64 -15.81 0.26
C SER A 433 4.08 -16.64 1.46
N ARG A 434 3.48 -17.82 1.60
CA ARG A 434 3.78 -18.78 2.67
C ARG A 434 3.33 -20.18 2.26
N ASP A 435 4.15 -21.17 2.55
CA ASP A 435 3.84 -22.61 2.40
C ASP A 435 3.31 -22.96 0.98
N GLY A 436 3.88 -22.33 -0.06
CA GLY A 436 3.49 -22.51 -1.47
C GLY A 436 2.28 -21.71 -1.94
N LYS A 437 1.60 -20.98 -1.03
CA LYS A 437 0.42 -20.15 -1.33
C LYS A 437 0.77 -18.67 -1.42
N PHE A 438 -0.04 -17.92 -2.16
CA PHE A 438 -0.03 -16.45 -2.16
C PHE A 438 -1.26 -15.91 -1.45
N PHE A 439 -1.07 -14.79 -0.74
CA PHE A 439 -2.11 -14.01 -0.10
C PHE A 439 -1.99 -12.59 -0.65
N VAL A 440 -3.08 -12.06 -1.21
CA VAL A 440 -3.06 -10.82 -2.00
C VAL A 440 -4.24 -9.95 -1.59
N ASP A 441 -3.99 -8.86 -0.87
CA ASP A 441 -5.03 -7.96 -0.39
C ASP A 441 -5.10 -6.69 -1.24
N PHE A 442 -6.27 -6.40 -1.80
CA PHE A 442 -6.60 -5.13 -2.47
C PHE A 442 -7.58 -4.32 -1.61
N LEU A 443 -7.43 -2.99 -1.55
CA LEU A 443 -8.26 -2.10 -0.74
C LEU A 443 -8.95 -1.03 -1.60
N LEU A 444 -10.26 -0.83 -1.41
CA LEU A 444 -10.99 0.34 -1.94
C LEU A 444 -11.61 1.13 -0.79
N VAL A 445 -11.57 2.47 -0.89
CA VAL A 445 -12.34 3.37 -0.04
C VAL A 445 -13.37 4.11 -0.88
N ASP A 446 -14.59 3.56 -0.92
CA ASP A 446 -15.68 4.16 -1.66
C ASP A 446 -16.35 5.27 -0.84
N LYS A 447 -16.43 6.47 -1.42
CA LYS A 447 -16.81 7.69 -0.69
C LYS A 447 -18.32 7.79 -0.45
N ASP A 448 -18.70 8.47 0.64
CA ASP A 448 -20.10 8.80 0.93
C ASP A 448 -20.71 9.57 -0.25
N GLY A 449 -21.87 9.10 -0.72
CA GLY A 449 -22.57 9.65 -1.87
C GLY A 449 -22.08 9.15 -3.23
N ASN A 450 -21.04 8.32 -3.34
CA ASN A 450 -20.70 7.71 -4.63
C ASN A 450 -21.87 6.87 -5.15
N ASP A 451 -22.24 7.06 -6.42
CA ASP A 451 -23.47 6.56 -7.04
C ASP A 451 -24.77 6.73 -6.21
N GLY A 452 -24.78 7.61 -5.19
CA GLY A 452 -25.89 7.80 -4.26
C GLY A 452 -25.91 6.88 -3.03
N PHE A 453 -24.92 6.00 -2.85
CA PHE A 453 -24.81 5.14 -1.66
C PHE A 453 -24.39 5.95 -0.41
N PRO A 454 -25.04 5.77 0.75
CA PRO A 454 -24.66 6.44 2.00
C PRO A 454 -23.46 5.81 2.69
N GLY A 455 -22.72 6.63 3.43
CA GLY A 455 -21.58 6.24 4.24
C GLY A 455 -20.30 6.04 3.43
N GLU A 456 -19.15 6.31 4.06
CA GLU A 456 -17.85 5.99 3.48
C GLU A 456 -17.51 4.54 3.83
N LEU A 457 -17.31 3.71 2.81
CA LEU A 457 -17.12 2.27 2.93
C LEU A 457 -15.67 1.92 2.62
N GLU A 458 -15.02 1.24 3.56
CA GLU A 458 -13.83 0.46 3.28
C GLU A 458 -14.25 -0.93 2.80
N ALA A 459 -13.69 -1.38 1.67
CA ALA A 459 -13.86 -2.72 1.14
C ALA A 459 -12.48 -3.31 0.82
N ILE A 460 -12.18 -4.48 1.40
CA ILE A 460 -10.95 -5.24 1.16
C ILE A 460 -11.32 -6.52 0.41
N VAL A 461 -10.53 -6.85 -0.62
CA VAL A 461 -10.62 -8.11 -1.36
C VAL A 461 -9.35 -8.89 -1.09
N HIS A 462 -9.49 -9.99 -0.36
CA HIS A 462 -8.42 -10.93 -0.04
C HIS A 462 -8.45 -12.08 -1.05
N TYR A 463 -7.39 -12.26 -1.83
CA TYR A 463 -7.22 -13.46 -2.63
C TYR A 463 -6.26 -14.42 -1.94
N THR A 464 -6.64 -15.70 -1.83
CA THR A 464 -5.70 -16.79 -1.51
C THR A 464 -5.56 -17.67 -2.75
N ILE A 465 -4.32 -17.80 -3.24
CA ILE A 465 -4.00 -18.60 -4.43
C ILE A 465 -3.12 -19.77 -3.99
N ASP A 466 -3.51 -20.98 -4.34
CA ASP A 466 -2.67 -22.18 -4.24
C ASP A 466 -2.58 -22.91 -5.59
N ASP A 467 -2.03 -24.12 -5.61
CA ASP A 467 -1.70 -24.86 -6.83
C ASP A 467 -2.91 -25.32 -7.65
N SER A 468 -4.10 -25.28 -7.05
CA SER A 468 -5.34 -25.84 -7.58
C SER A 468 -6.55 -24.94 -7.37
N SER A 469 -6.43 -23.82 -6.64
CA SER A 469 -7.56 -22.95 -6.35
C SER A 469 -7.25 -21.45 -6.19
N VAL A 470 -8.29 -20.66 -6.40
CA VAL A 470 -8.36 -19.23 -6.08
C VAL A 470 -9.54 -19.00 -5.15
N GLU A 471 -9.27 -18.67 -3.91
CA GLU A 471 -10.26 -18.18 -2.96
C GLU A 471 -10.29 -16.65 -2.99
N ILE A 472 -11.49 -16.07 -2.97
CA ILE A 472 -11.75 -14.63 -2.90
C ILE A 472 -12.62 -14.38 -1.68
N GLU A 473 -12.11 -13.63 -0.72
CA GLU A 473 -12.84 -13.20 0.47
C GLU A 473 -13.02 -11.67 0.44
N TYR A 474 -14.24 -11.22 0.67
CA TYR A 474 -14.62 -9.82 0.76
C TYR A 474 -14.83 -9.45 2.22
N GLU A 475 -14.19 -8.36 2.66
CA GLU A 475 -14.50 -7.71 3.94
C GLU A 475 -14.92 -6.26 3.67
N CYS A 476 -15.99 -5.77 4.32
CA CYS A 476 -16.29 -4.34 4.28
C CYS A 476 -16.75 -3.77 5.63
N GLN A 477 -16.35 -2.54 5.92
CA GLN A 477 -16.73 -1.81 7.13
C GLN A 477 -16.92 -0.31 6.87
N LEU A 478 -17.84 0.31 7.60
CA LEU A 478 -18.09 1.75 7.48
C LEU A 478 -17.04 2.58 8.25
N LEU A 479 -16.31 3.41 7.51
CA LEU A 479 -15.44 4.44 8.08
C LEU A 479 -16.27 5.62 8.62
N SER A 480 -17.35 5.97 7.92
CA SER A 480 -18.30 7.01 8.37
C SER A 480 -19.73 6.76 7.87
N GLY A 481 -20.71 7.44 8.47
CA GLY A 481 -22.14 7.16 8.28
C GLY A 481 -22.68 6.08 9.23
N GLU A 482 -24.00 5.96 9.29
CA GLU A 482 -24.71 5.05 10.23
C GLU A 482 -24.96 3.66 9.65
N ALA A 483 -25.27 3.58 8.35
CA ALA A 483 -25.50 2.35 7.61
C ALA A 483 -25.37 2.57 6.08
N THR A 484 -24.96 1.52 5.37
CA THR A 484 -24.97 1.39 3.90
C THR A 484 -25.64 0.07 3.51
N ILE A 485 -25.73 -0.18 2.21
CA ILE A 485 -25.99 -1.52 1.67
C ILE A 485 -24.73 -2.08 1.01
N VAL A 486 -24.50 -3.39 1.14
CA VAL A 486 -23.38 -4.13 0.55
C VAL A 486 -23.86 -5.51 0.09
N ASN A 487 -23.53 -5.86 -1.15
CA ASN A 487 -23.71 -7.16 -1.78
C ASN A 487 -22.61 -7.30 -2.83
N MET A 488 -21.54 -8.03 -2.55
CA MET A 488 -20.36 -8.13 -3.41
C MET A 488 -20.19 -9.53 -4.00
N THR A 489 -19.66 -9.57 -5.23
CA THR A 489 -19.31 -10.79 -5.97
C THR A 489 -18.13 -10.50 -6.90
N ASN A 490 -17.51 -11.53 -7.46
CA ASN A 490 -16.69 -11.42 -8.65
C ASN A 490 -17.51 -11.81 -9.88
N HIS A 491 -17.31 -11.10 -10.99
CA HIS A 491 -18.07 -11.28 -12.23
C HIS A 491 -17.19 -11.98 -13.30
N SER A 492 -16.51 -13.06 -12.89
CA SER A 492 -15.65 -13.87 -13.76
C SER A 492 -16.46 -14.64 -14.79
N TYR A 493 -15.97 -14.65 -16.02
CA TYR A 493 -16.48 -15.48 -17.11
C TYR A 493 -15.54 -16.65 -17.35
N PHE A 494 -16.09 -17.85 -17.25
CA PHE A 494 -15.37 -19.09 -17.47
C PHE A 494 -15.64 -19.60 -18.88
N ASN A 495 -14.58 -19.96 -19.58
CA ASN A 495 -14.63 -20.85 -20.73
C ASN A 495 -13.65 -21.99 -20.47
N VAL A 496 -14.21 -23.19 -20.31
CA VAL A 496 -13.48 -24.44 -20.04
C VAL A 496 -13.48 -25.37 -21.25
N SER A 497 -13.99 -24.89 -22.39
CA SER A 497 -14.00 -25.62 -23.66
C SER A 497 -12.75 -25.28 -24.49
N ASN A 498 -12.50 -26.04 -25.56
CA ASN A 498 -11.48 -25.71 -26.56
C ASN A 498 -12.06 -24.85 -27.72
N SER A 499 -13.19 -24.18 -27.51
CA SER A 499 -13.94 -23.39 -28.49
C SER A 499 -14.03 -21.92 -28.08
N ASP A 500 -14.31 -21.04 -29.03
CA ASP A 500 -14.59 -19.61 -28.77
C ASP A 500 -15.90 -19.40 -27.99
N THR A 501 -16.67 -20.46 -27.74
CA THR A 501 -17.92 -20.47 -26.97
C THR A 501 -17.95 -21.56 -25.90
N ILE A 502 -18.90 -21.46 -24.98
CA ILE A 502 -19.20 -22.48 -23.95
C ILE A 502 -19.97 -23.69 -24.47
N GLU A 503 -20.21 -23.79 -25.78
CA GLU A 503 -20.96 -24.91 -26.36
C GLU A 503 -20.29 -26.27 -26.07
N GLY A 504 -21.08 -27.24 -25.63
CA GLY A 504 -20.59 -28.55 -25.22
C GLY A 504 -20.02 -28.60 -23.79
N THR A 505 -19.98 -27.49 -23.06
CA THR A 505 -19.63 -27.50 -21.63
C THR A 505 -20.71 -28.22 -20.84
N GLU A 506 -20.33 -29.21 -20.02
CA GLU A 506 -21.22 -29.84 -19.05
C GLU A 506 -21.21 -29.04 -17.73
N VAL A 507 -22.40 -28.74 -17.20
CA VAL A 507 -22.61 -28.00 -15.95
C VAL A 507 -23.69 -28.67 -15.10
N LYS A 508 -23.62 -28.59 -13.77
CA LYS A 508 -24.56 -29.32 -12.89
C LYS A 508 -24.89 -28.59 -11.59
N LEU A 509 -25.95 -27.80 -11.56
CA LEU A 509 -26.34 -27.01 -10.39
C LEU A 509 -26.60 -27.92 -9.15
N ILE A 510 -26.26 -27.49 -7.92
CA ILE A 510 -26.71 -28.19 -6.68
C ILE A 510 -28.21 -28.03 -6.43
N THR A 511 -28.86 -27.08 -7.11
CA THR A 511 -30.27 -26.78 -6.93
C THR A 511 -30.91 -26.32 -8.24
N ASP A 512 -32.14 -26.77 -8.44
CA ASP A 512 -33.10 -26.31 -9.43
C ASP A 512 -33.96 -25.13 -8.94
N LYS A 513 -33.94 -24.84 -7.63
CA LYS A 513 -34.70 -23.76 -7.02
C LYS A 513 -34.12 -22.40 -7.39
N MET A 514 -34.92 -21.57 -8.05
CA MET A 514 -34.57 -20.21 -8.44
C MET A 514 -35.61 -19.17 -8.01
N LEU A 515 -35.17 -17.91 -7.98
CA LEU A 515 -36.01 -16.75 -7.75
C LEU A 515 -36.89 -16.45 -8.98
N GLU A 516 -38.21 -16.43 -8.81
CA GLU A 516 -39.14 -15.98 -9.85
C GLU A 516 -38.96 -14.47 -10.07
N VAL A 517 -38.75 -14.07 -11.32
CA VAL A 517 -38.56 -12.67 -11.73
C VAL A 517 -39.57 -12.26 -12.80
N ASP A 518 -39.85 -10.96 -12.88
CA ASP A 518 -40.72 -10.36 -13.89
C ASP A 518 -39.97 -10.04 -15.20
N SER A 519 -40.65 -9.39 -16.14
CA SER A 519 -40.07 -8.97 -17.43
C SER A 519 -38.98 -7.88 -17.34
N GLN A 520 -38.74 -7.33 -16.15
CA GLN A 520 -37.63 -6.40 -15.86
C GLN A 520 -36.51 -7.09 -15.05
N LEU A 521 -36.57 -8.43 -14.93
CA LEU A 521 -35.66 -9.25 -14.13
C LEU A 521 -35.65 -8.84 -12.64
N LEU A 522 -36.78 -8.30 -12.15
CA LEU A 522 -37.00 -7.97 -10.75
C LEU A 522 -37.80 -9.08 -10.05
N PRO A 523 -37.50 -9.40 -8.78
CA PRO A 523 -38.12 -10.53 -8.09
C PRO A 523 -39.60 -10.34 -7.80
N THR A 524 -40.40 -11.38 -8.04
CA THR A 524 -41.83 -11.41 -7.67
C THR A 524 -42.05 -11.71 -6.19
N GLY A 525 -41.00 -12.15 -5.48
CA GLY A 525 -41.07 -12.64 -4.11
C GLY A 525 -41.34 -14.14 -3.97
N LYS A 526 -41.40 -14.91 -5.08
CA LYS A 526 -41.57 -16.37 -5.05
C LYS A 526 -40.32 -17.11 -5.48
N PHE A 527 -40.25 -18.38 -5.08
CA PHE A 527 -39.31 -19.36 -5.62
C PHE A 527 -40.04 -20.34 -6.52
N ILE A 528 -39.37 -20.77 -7.59
CA ILE A 528 -39.84 -21.76 -8.56
C ILE A 528 -38.72 -22.75 -8.88
N GLU A 529 -39.09 -23.94 -9.37
CA GLU A 529 -38.16 -24.97 -9.81
C GLU A 529 -37.85 -24.79 -11.32
N ASN A 530 -36.59 -24.96 -11.70
CA ASN A 530 -36.14 -24.94 -13.08
C ASN A 530 -35.82 -26.37 -13.54
N GLU A 531 -36.72 -26.97 -14.32
CA GLU A 531 -36.62 -28.37 -14.75
C GLU A 531 -35.29 -28.72 -15.45
N LYS A 532 -34.66 -27.76 -16.16
CA LYS A 532 -33.35 -27.99 -16.79
C LYS A 532 -32.23 -28.13 -15.76
N ALA A 533 -32.30 -27.41 -14.64
CA ALA A 533 -31.29 -27.41 -13.59
C ALA A 533 -31.35 -28.63 -12.65
N ALA A 534 -32.41 -29.44 -12.73
CA ALA A 534 -32.59 -30.65 -11.93
C ALA A 534 -31.65 -31.82 -12.31
N SER A 535 -30.78 -31.64 -13.31
CA SER A 535 -29.83 -32.64 -13.81
C SER A 535 -28.64 -31.95 -14.49
N PRO A 536 -27.53 -32.67 -14.77
CA PRO A 536 -26.43 -32.13 -15.58
C PRO A 536 -26.92 -31.65 -16.95
N ILE A 537 -26.41 -30.51 -17.40
CA ILE A 537 -26.76 -29.83 -18.64
C ILE A 537 -25.52 -29.76 -19.52
N VAL A 538 -25.61 -30.23 -20.76
CA VAL A 538 -24.60 -29.95 -21.79
C VAL A 538 -25.06 -28.71 -22.56
N LEU A 539 -24.40 -27.58 -22.32
CA LEU A 539 -24.82 -26.27 -22.82
C LEU A 539 -24.79 -26.20 -24.35
N ASN A 540 -25.94 -25.86 -24.96
CA ASN A 540 -26.06 -25.54 -26.38
C ASN A 540 -26.65 -24.13 -26.58
N GLU A 541 -26.85 -23.70 -27.83
CA GLU A 541 -27.36 -22.36 -28.19
C GLU A 541 -28.76 -22.02 -27.62
N ASN A 542 -29.56 -23.03 -27.23
CA ASN A 542 -30.91 -22.86 -26.68
C ASN A 542 -30.95 -22.83 -25.14
N ASP A 543 -29.80 -22.95 -24.48
CA ASP A 543 -29.67 -22.92 -23.02
C ASP A 543 -29.24 -21.53 -22.54
N VAL A 544 -30.23 -20.63 -22.54
CA VAL A 544 -30.10 -19.26 -22.02
C VAL A 544 -30.48 -19.27 -20.54
N PHE A 545 -29.52 -18.93 -19.68
CA PHE A 545 -29.73 -18.66 -18.26
C PHE A 545 -29.33 -17.22 -17.94
N ASP A 546 -30.13 -16.56 -17.11
CA ASP A 546 -29.82 -15.29 -16.42
C ASP A 546 -30.63 -15.27 -15.11
N ASN A 547 -30.34 -16.22 -14.22
CA ASN A 547 -31.21 -16.58 -13.09
C ASN A 547 -30.47 -16.64 -11.77
N CYS A 548 -31.15 -16.22 -10.70
CA CYS A 548 -30.66 -16.29 -9.33
C CYS A 548 -31.12 -17.60 -8.66
N PHE A 549 -30.20 -18.53 -8.42
CA PHE A 549 -30.47 -19.85 -7.80
C PHE A 549 -30.20 -19.85 -6.28
N ILE A 550 -31.00 -20.60 -5.53
CA ILE A 550 -31.15 -20.46 -4.06
C ILE A 550 -30.69 -21.70 -3.30
N VAL A 551 -29.62 -21.57 -2.51
CA VAL A 551 -29.07 -22.65 -1.65
C VAL A 551 -29.31 -22.40 -0.16
N ASP A 552 -29.42 -21.15 0.27
CA ASP A 552 -29.87 -20.75 1.61
C ASP A 552 -30.86 -19.58 1.49
N GLU A 553 -31.93 -19.59 2.28
CA GLU A 553 -32.91 -18.49 2.32
C GLU A 553 -32.54 -17.39 3.33
N GLU A 554 -31.79 -17.74 4.38
CA GLU A 554 -31.30 -16.81 5.41
C GLU A 554 -29.76 -16.87 5.55
N CYS A 555 -29.09 -15.75 5.27
CA CYS A 555 -27.69 -15.54 5.64
C CYS A 555 -27.47 -14.25 6.47
N GLY A 556 -26.34 -14.19 7.17
CA GLY A 556 -25.94 -13.02 7.94
C GLY A 556 -25.22 -11.99 7.06
N ILE A 557 -24.96 -10.81 7.61
CA ILE A 557 -24.17 -9.78 6.92
C ILE A 557 -22.70 -10.21 6.70
N ASP A 558 -22.17 -11.05 7.60
CA ASP A 558 -20.93 -11.83 7.41
C ASP A 558 -21.28 -13.33 7.29
N THR A 559 -20.70 -14.00 6.29
CA THR A 559 -20.85 -15.43 6.03
C THR A 559 -19.52 -16.19 6.00
N ARG A 560 -18.39 -15.56 6.31
CA ARG A 560 -17.04 -16.15 6.15
C ARG A 560 -16.74 -17.31 7.10
N ASP A 561 -17.32 -17.28 8.29
CA ASP A 561 -17.25 -18.36 9.28
C ASP A 561 -18.12 -19.58 8.93
N LYS A 562 -19.00 -19.47 7.91
CA LYS A 562 -19.82 -20.61 7.47
C LYS A 562 -18.97 -21.56 6.63
N PRO A 563 -19.15 -22.89 6.75
CA PRO A 563 -18.50 -23.84 5.85
C PRO A 563 -18.81 -23.51 4.39
N LEU A 564 -17.78 -23.51 3.53
CA LEU A 564 -17.95 -23.46 2.08
C LEU A 564 -18.86 -24.62 1.66
N LYS A 565 -20.01 -24.30 1.08
CA LYS A 565 -20.86 -25.29 0.42
C LYS A 565 -20.30 -25.52 -0.97
N GLN A 566 -20.11 -26.77 -1.39
CA GLN A 566 -19.93 -27.03 -2.82
C GLN A 566 -21.24 -26.66 -3.50
N VAL A 567 -21.11 -25.85 -4.54
CA VAL A 567 -22.24 -25.13 -5.11
C VAL A 567 -22.57 -25.63 -6.52
N PHE A 568 -21.68 -25.63 -7.49
CA PHE A 568 -21.66 -26.75 -8.47
C PHE A 568 -20.23 -27.26 -8.55
N GLU A 569 -19.81 -27.73 -9.70
CA GLU A 569 -18.65 -27.10 -10.32
C GLU A 569 -18.90 -25.55 -10.56
N ALA A 570 -19.29 -24.81 -9.49
CA ALA A 570 -19.70 -23.37 -9.26
C ALA A 570 -21.23 -22.87 -9.26
N THR A 571 -21.93 -22.63 -8.11
CA THR A 571 -23.40 -22.22 -7.98
C THR A 571 -23.68 -21.18 -6.82
N THR A 572 -24.92 -21.10 -6.27
CA THR A 572 -25.62 -20.06 -5.45
C THR A 572 -25.23 -18.66 -5.81
N PHE A 573 -26.00 -18.05 -6.69
CA PHE A 573 -25.41 -17.15 -7.65
C PHE A 573 -26.45 -16.58 -8.61
N GLN A 574 -26.07 -15.52 -9.33
CA GLN A 574 -26.51 -15.37 -10.70
C GLN A 574 -25.75 -16.38 -11.58
N PHE A 575 -26.48 -17.21 -12.33
CA PHE A 575 -25.92 -17.97 -13.45
C PHE A 575 -26.27 -17.26 -14.75
N TYR A 576 -25.26 -16.87 -15.52
CA TYR A 576 -25.45 -16.19 -16.79
C TYR A 576 -24.62 -16.84 -17.90
N THR A 577 -25.26 -17.31 -18.97
CA THR A 577 -24.59 -17.99 -20.10
C THR A 577 -23.98 -17.06 -21.15
N GLY A 578 -23.92 -15.74 -20.90
CA GLY A 578 -23.20 -14.79 -21.76
C GLY A 578 -23.91 -14.41 -23.07
N ASP A 579 -25.21 -14.67 -23.21
CA ASP A 579 -25.98 -14.49 -24.46
C ASP A 579 -26.14 -13.04 -24.95
N GLY A 580 -26.01 -12.09 -24.03
CA GLY A 580 -25.96 -10.65 -24.29
C GLY A 580 -24.54 -10.09 -24.46
N VAL A 581 -23.49 -10.91 -24.29
CA VAL A 581 -22.11 -10.46 -24.51
C VAL A 581 -21.92 -10.13 -26.00
N ASN A 582 -21.54 -8.88 -26.26
CA ASN A 582 -21.23 -8.38 -27.60
C ASN A 582 -20.24 -7.22 -27.47
N THR A 583 -18.97 -7.55 -27.23
CA THR A 583 -17.90 -6.56 -27.11
C THR A 583 -16.70 -6.96 -27.97
N LYS A 584 -15.75 -6.03 -28.13
CA LYS A 584 -14.59 -6.19 -29.01
C LYS A 584 -13.75 -7.40 -28.58
N GLY A 585 -13.68 -8.40 -29.46
CA GLY A 585 -12.95 -9.66 -29.23
C GLY A 585 -13.75 -10.76 -28.54
N PHE A 586 -14.97 -10.49 -28.05
CA PHE A 586 -15.78 -11.44 -27.29
C PHE A 586 -17.23 -11.46 -27.80
N GLY A 587 -17.60 -12.55 -28.45
CA GLY A 587 -18.95 -12.80 -28.94
C GLY A 587 -19.90 -13.33 -27.87
N LYS A 588 -21.14 -13.59 -28.26
CA LYS A 588 -22.15 -14.22 -27.41
C LYS A 588 -21.66 -15.57 -26.90
N ARG A 589 -21.97 -15.89 -25.65
CA ARG A 589 -21.66 -17.18 -25.01
C ARG A 589 -20.16 -17.54 -25.05
N CYS A 590 -19.26 -16.54 -25.12
CA CYS A 590 -17.81 -16.75 -25.07
C CYS A 590 -17.29 -17.23 -23.71
N GLY A 591 -18.14 -17.14 -22.67
CA GLY A 591 -17.94 -17.63 -21.32
C GLY A 591 -19.27 -17.61 -20.56
N PHE A 592 -19.35 -18.34 -19.45
CA PHE A 592 -20.47 -18.27 -18.51
C PHE A 592 -20.03 -17.60 -17.20
N CYS A 593 -20.91 -16.85 -16.57
CA CYS A 593 -20.64 -16.14 -15.31
C CYS A 593 -21.32 -16.83 -14.13
N VAL A 594 -20.64 -16.79 -12.98
CA VAL A 594 -21.07 -17.37 -11.71
C VAL A 594 -20.84 -16.35 -10.59
N GLU A 595 -21.92 -15.74 -10.12
CA GLU A 595 -21.86 -14.61 -9.17
C GLU A 595 -22.50 -14.88 -7.79
N PRO A 596 -21.80 -15.54 -6.84
CA PRO A 596 -22.29 -15.69 -5.48
C PRO A 596 -22.61 -14.39 -4.77
N SER A 597 -23.90 -14.22 -4.46
CA SER A 597 -24.48 -12.94 -4.05
C SER A 597 -25.80 -13.14 -3.28
N ARG A 598 -26.35 -12.06 -2.72
CA ARG A 598 -27.49 -12.07 -1.79
C ARG A 598 -28.79 -11.56 -2.44
N PHE A 599 -29.37 -12.39 -3.30
CA PHE A 599 -30.62 -12.15 -4.05
C PHE A 599 -30.61 -10.91 -4.96
N ILE A 600 -31.60 -10.83 -5.85
CA ILE A 600 -31.89 -9.64 -6.65
C ILE A 600 -32.72 -8.66 -5.81
N ASN A 601 -32.43 -7.35 -5.86
CA ASN A 601 -33.20 -6.28 -5.20
C ASN A 601 -33.40 -6.44 -3.67
N ALA A 602 -32.64 -7.31 -2.99
CA ALA A 602 -32.84 -7.72 -1.59
C ALA A 602 -33.13 -6.59 -0.59
N ILE A 603 -32.47 -5.43 -0.74
CA ILE A 603 -32.73 -4.26 0.11
C ILE A 603 -34.20 -3.81 0.16
N ASN A 604 -34.94 -3.98 -0.94
CA ASN A 604 -36.34 -3.59 -1.04
C ASN A 604 -37.32 -4.72 -0.65
N HIS A 605 -36.82 -5.90 -0.26
CA HIS A 605 -37.60 -7.05 0.21
C HIS A 605 -37.32 -7.27 1.69
N LYS A 606 -38.37 -7.29 2.51
CA LYS A 606 -38.23 -7.29 3.98
C LYS A 606 -37.52 -8.56 4.46
N GLU A 607 -37.73 -9.65 3.76
CA GLU A 607 -37.25 -11.01 3.99
C GLU A 607 -35.74 -11.15 3.74
N TRP A 608 -35.16 -10.31 2.88
CA TRP A 608 -33.75 -10.40 2.45
C TRP A 608 -32.91 -9.16 2.81
N SER A 609 -33.55 -8.04 3.15
CA SER A 609 -32.89 -6.76 3.43
C SER A 609 -31.85 -6.81 4.57
N ASN A 610 -32.09 -7.63 5.60
CA ASN A 610 -31.15 -7.83 6.71
C ASN A 610 -29.82 -8.47 6.29
N GLN A 611 -29.79 -9.17 5.15
CA GLN A 611 -28.61 -9.84 4.61
C GLN A 611 -27.67 -8.86 3.87
N VAL A 612 -28.16 -7.67 3.52
CA VAL A 612 -27.42 -6.67 2.71
C VAL A 612 -27.25 -5.30 3.38
N ILE A 613 -27.90 -5.04 4.53
CA ILE A 613 -27.72 -3.80 5.29
C ILE A 613 -26.51 -3.92 6.22
N LEU A 614 -25.47 -3.16 5.93
CA LEU A 614 -24.28 -3.03 6.79
C LEU A 614 -24.42 -1.78 7.68
N LYS A 615 -24.41 -1.95 9.00
CA LYS A 615 -24.44 -0.82 9.95
C LYS A 615 -23.04 -0.48 10.46
N LYS A 616 -22.89 0.71 11.04
CA LYS A 616 -21.62 1.11 11.66
C LYS A 616 -21.26 0.20 12.82
N GLY A 617 -20.08 -0.43 12.74
CA GLY A 617 -19.58 -1.39 13.73
C GLY A 617 -19.91 -2.85 13.42
N ASP A 618 -20.79 -3.11 12.43
CA ASP A 618 -20.91 -4.42 11.80
C ASP A 618 -19.79 -4.57 10.75
N VAL A 619 -19.50 -5.81 10.35
CA VAL A 619 -18.61 -6.16 9.22
C VAL A 619 -19.43 -6.92 8.19
N TYR A 620 -19.31 -6.55 6.92
CA TYR A 620 -19.76 -7.37 5.80
C TYR A 620 -18.67 -8.39 5.48
N GLY A 621 -19.04 -9.65 5.29
CA GLY A 621 -18.12 -10.70 4.89
C GLY A 621 -18.74 -11.68 3.92
N SER A 622 -18.04 -12.01 2.84
CA SER A 622 -18.44 -13.03 1.85
C SER A 622 -17.20 -13.78 1.33
N LYS A 623 -17.37 -15.01 0.86
CA LYS A 623 -16.27 -15.88 0.40
C LYS A 623 -16.70 -16.69 -0.83
N ILE A 624 -15.86 -16.70 -1.85
CA ILE A 624 -15.99 -17.48 -3.09
C ILE A 624 -14.72 -18.32 -3.23
N LYS A 625 -14.82 -19.57 -3.70
CA LYS A 625 -13.66 -20.39 -4.05
C LYS A 625 -13.85 -21.01 -5.43
N TYR A 626 -12.88 -20.81 -6.31
CA TYR A 626 -12.75 -21.52 -7.59
C TYR A 626 -11.69 -22.61 -7.41
N GLU A 627 -12.02 -23.85 -7.74
CA GLU A 627 -11.13 -25.01 -7.59
C GLU A 627 -11.07 -25.76 -8.92
N PHE A 628 -9.86 -26.08 -9.36
CA PHE A 628 -9.52 -26.66 -10.66
C PHE A 628 -8.86 -28.02 -10.44
N GLN A 629 -9.26 -29.04 -11.21
CA GLN A 629 -8.84 -30.45 -11.06
C GLN A 629 -8.30 -31.02 -12.37
#